data_AF-A0A150GUY2-F1
#
_entry.id   AF-A0A150GUY2-F1
#
_cell.length_a   1.000
_cell.length_b   1.000
_cell.length_c   1.000
_cell.angle_alpha   90.00
_cell.angle_beta   90.00
_cell.angle_gamma   90.00
#
_symmetry.space_group_name_H-M   'P 1'
#
loop_
_entity.id
_entity.type
_entity.pdbx_description
1 polymer ?
#
loop_
_entity_poly.entity_id
_entity_poly.type
_entity_poly.pdbx_seq_one_letter_code
_entity_poly.pdbx_strand_id
1 'polypeptide(L)'
;MSTGERDYEAWRYKKEYVYIKTVHKLTYEEAYDFCYGKGLALVPYNSKELRGPLTKICYDRKDECWVAGRAGVNFCSYIDPKGNGGPYAKQCSDKSYAVCYGKWY
;
A
#
# COMPACT_ATOMS: atom_id res chain seq x y z
N MET A 1 11.49 -24.41 -14.93
CA MET A 1 11.98 -23.48 -13.88
C MET A 1 11.51 -22.09 -14.26
N SER A 2 10.34 -21.68 -13.78
CA SER A 2 9.82 -20.35 -14.05
C SER A 2 10.64 -19.36 -13.23
N THR A 3 11.45 -18.54 -13.89
CA THR A 3 12.03 -17.33 -13.28
C THR A 3 10.86 -16.42 -12.92
N GLY A 4 10.29 -16.63 -11.74
CA GLY A 4 9.08 -15.97 -11.27
C GLY A 4 9.28 -14.46 -11.27
N GLU A 5 8.55 -13.78 -12.14
CA GLU A 5 8.46 -12.32 -12.15
C GLU A 5 7.98 -11.88 -10.77
N ARG A 6 8.70 -10.93 -10.13
CA ARG A 6 8.29 -10.48 -8.79
C ARG A 6 6.93 -9.82 -8.90
N ASP A 7 6.02 -10.19 -8.01
CA ASP A 7 4.66 -9.67 -7.90
C ASP A 7 4.59 -8.26 -7.27
N TYR A 8 5.75 -7.65 -6.98
CA TYR A 8 5.89 -6.32 -6.39
C TYR A 8 7.17 -5.58 -6.80
N GLU A 9 7.07 -4.26 -6.74
CA GLU A 9 8.20 -3.32 -6.71
C GLU A 9 8.59 -3.02 -5.24
N ALA A 10 9.87 -2.70 -4.96
CA ALA A 10 10.36 -2.52 -3.61
C ALA A 10 11.26 -1.27 -3.44
N TRP A 11 11.19 -0.64 -2.27
CA TRP A 11 11.97 0.54 -1.89
C TRP A 11 12.49 0.41 -0.46
N ARG A 12 13.69 0.95 -0.21
CA ARG A 12 14.20 1.17 1.16
C ARG A 12 13.90 2.60 1.58
N TYR A 13 13.50 2.77 2.85
CA TYR A 13 13.27 4.07 3.45
C TYR A 13 13.90 4.14 4.84
N LYS A 14 14.58 5.25 5.14
CA LYS A 14 15.22 5.52 6.44
C LYS A 14 15.98 4.33 7.05
N LYS A 15 16.96 3.70 6.37
CA LYS A 15 17.82 2.57 6.84
C LYS A 15 17.14 1.31 7.44
N GLU A 16 15.92 1.40 7.95
CA GLU A 16 15.22 0.46 8.80
C GLU A 16 13.90 0.01 8.18
N TYR A 17 13.38 0.68 7.15
CA TYR A 17 12.10 0.31 6.55
C TYR A 17 12.27 -0.19 5.12
N VAL A 18 11.50 -1.24 4.81
CA VAL A 18 11.22 -1.66 3.45
C VAL A 18 9.76 -1.33 3.13
N TYR A 19 9.53 -0.87 1.90
CA TYR A 19 8.21 -0.69 1.32
C TYR A 19 8.11 -1.57 0.08
N ILE A 20 6.97 -2.20 -0.12
CA ILE A 20 6.68 -2.89 -1.38
C ILE A 20 5.31 -2.45 -1.91
N LYS A 21 5.18 -2.41 -3.22
CA LYS A 21 3.91 -2.13 -3.91
C LYS A 21 3.64 -3.24 -4.92
N THR A 22 2.45 -3.81 -4.91
CA THR A 22 2.09 -4.85 -5.90
C THR A 22 2.14 -4.31 -7.32
N VAL A 23 2.39 -5.19 -8.29
CA VAL A 23 2.31 -4.86 -9.73
C VAL A 23 0.89 -4.97 -10.29
N HIS A 24 -0.01 -5.61 -9.55
CA HIS A 24 -1.43 -5.75 -9.91
C HIS A 24 -2.33 -5.21 -8.80
N LYS A 25 -3.55 -4.80 -9.17
CA LYS A 25 -4.54 -4.28 -8.22
C LYS A 25 -5.28 -5.41 -7.51
N LEU A 26 -5.50 -5.23 -6.22
CA LEU A 26 -6.13 -6.16 -5.29
C LEU A 26 -7.30 -5.47 -4.58
N THR A 27 -8.26 -6.25 -4.09
CA THR A 27 -9.22 -5.78 -3.07
C THR A 27 -8.49 -5.46 -1.77
N TYR A 28 -9.15 -4.76 -0.85
CA TYR A 28 -8.51 -4.39 0.41
C TYR A 28 -8.10 -5.61 1.25
N GLU A 29 -8.93 -6.66 1.26
CA GLU A 29 -8.66 -7.90 2.00
C GLU A 29 -7.49 -8.67 1.38
N GLU A 30 -7.50 -8.84 0.05
CA GLU A 30 -6.37 -9.44 -0.67
C GLU A 30 -5.07 -8.63 -0.47
N ALA A 31 -5.15 -7.29 -0.41
CA ALA A 31 -3.99 -6.44 -0.15
C ALA A 31 -3.45 -6.60 1.27
N TYR A 32 -4.34 -6.78 2.26
CA TYR A 32 -3.96 -7.07 3.63
C TYR A 32 -3.24 -8.42 3.72
N ASP A 33 -3.84 -9.46 3.16
CA ASP A 33 -3.29 -10.82 3.15
C ASP A 33 -1.96 -10.88 2.40
N PHE A 34 -1.84 -10.15 1.27
CA PHE A 34 -0.60 -10.02 0.54
C PHE A 34 0.52 -9.45 1.42
N CYS A 35 0.27 -8.32 2.09
CA CYS A 35 1.29 -7.71 2.96
C CYS A 35 1.67 -8.65 4.10
N TYR A 36 0.66 -9.24 4.76
CA TYR A 36 0.87 -10.17 5.87
C TYR A 36 1.67 -11.41 5.46
N GLY A 37 1.37 -12.00 4.29
CA GLY A 37 2.08 -13.14 3.73
C GLY A 37 3.55 -12.86 3.40
N LYS A 38 3.94 -11.59 3.24
CA LYS A 38 5.35 -11.16 3.09
C LYS A 38 6.01 -10.79 4.43
N GLY A 39 5.33 -10.96 5.56
CA GLY A 39 5.80 -10.52 6.88
C GLY A 39 5.77 -9.01 7.07
N LEU A 40 4.97 -8.31 6.28
CA LEU A 40 4.81 -6.85 6.29
C LEU A 40 3.38 -6.49 6.71
N ALA A 41 3.08 -5.20 6.79
CA ALA A 41 1.73 -4.69 7.02
C ALA A 41 1.37 -3.63 5.97
N LEU A 42 0.08 -3.42 5.73
CA LEU A 42 -0.35 -2.24 4.97
C LEU A 42 0.09 -0.96 5.69
N VAL A 43 0.56 0.04 4.94
CA VAL A 43 1.03 1.32 5.52
C VAL A 43 -0.10 2.00 6.29
N PRO A 44 0.07 2.42 7.56
CA PRO A 44 -1.01 3.03 8.35
C PRO A 44 -1.41 4.41 7.83
N TYR A 45 -2.73 4.61 7.61
CA TYR A 45 -3.28 5.87 7.11
C TYR A 45 -3.03 7.07 8.04
N ASN A 46 -2.90 6.85 9.34
CA ASN A 46 -2.77 7.89 10.36
C ASN A 46 -1.32 8.28 10.69
N SER A 47 -0.32 7.53 10.21
CA SER A 47 1.10 7.87 10.47
C SER A 47 1.66 8.76 9.36
N LYS A 48 1.88 10.04 9.66
CA LYS A 48 2.54 10.97 8.71
C LYS A 48 3.94 10.48 8.32
N GLU A 49 4.69 9.94 9.27
CA GLU A 49 6.04 9.44 9.03
C GLU A 49 6.05 8.29 8.02
N LEU A 50 5.23 7.27 8.26
CA LEU A 50 5.18 6.07 7.40
C LEU A 50 4.49 6.33 6.06
N ARG A 51 3.67 7.38 5.98
CA ARG A 51 3.07 7.81 4.71
C ARG A 51 4.01 8.66 3.84
N GLY A 52 5.07 9.23 4.39
CA GLY A 52 5.99 10.08 3.63
C GLY A 52 6.47 9.46 2.30
N PRO A 53 6.85 8.17 2.27
CA PRO A 53 7.22 7.48 1.02
C PRO A 53 6.09 7.34 -0.01
N LEU A 54 4.83 7.36 0.41
CA LEU A 54 3.68 7.10 -0.46
C LEU A 54 3.44 8.19 -1.49
N THR A 55 3.95 9.41 -1.27
CA THR A 55 3.94 10.45 -2.30
C THR A 55 4.63 9.94 -3.57
N LYS A 56 5.85 9.41 -3.44
CA LYS A 56 6.61 8.91 -4.59
C LYS A 56 6.16 7.53 -5.07
N ILE A 57 5.76 6.66 -4.15
CA ILE A 57 5.39 5.27 -4.47
C ILE A 57 4.01 5.21 -5.15
N CYS A 58 3.08 6.08 -4.76
CA CYS A 58 1.68 6.02 -5.18
C CYS A 58 1.22 7.30 -5.89
N TYR A 59 1.23 8.44 -5.18
CA TYR A 59 0.58 9.67 -5.64
C TYR A 59 1.21 10.26 -6.93
N ASP A 60 2.53 10.42 -6.96
CA ASP A 60 3.25 10.97 -8.12
C ASP A 60 3.15 10.05 -9.34
N ARG A 61 3.02 8.75 -9.11
CA ARG A 61 2.86 7.72 -10.15
C ARG A 61 1.41 7.56 -10.61
N LYS A 62 0.47 8.31 -10.04
CA LYS A 62 -0.97 8.22 -10.31
C LYS A 62 -1.57 6.85 -9.99
N ASP A 63 -0.96 6.16 -9.03
CA ASP A 63 -1.42 4.87 -8.54
C ASP A 63 -2.31 5.04 -7.31
N GLU A 64 -3.49 4.42 -7.34
CA GLU A 64 -4.33 4.24 -6.17
C GLU A 64 -3.75 3.13 -5.29
N CYS A 65 -3.41 3.42 -4.04
CA CYS A 65 -2.79 2.46 -3.14
C CYS A 65 -3.58 2.26 -1.86
N TRP A 66 -3.87 1.01 -1.49
CA TRP A 66 -4.46 0.68 -0.20
C TRP A 66 -3.51 1.01 0.95
N VAL A 67 -4.04 1.64 2.00
CA VAL A 67 -3.34 1.89 3.27
C VAL A 67 -4.19 1.33 4.41
N ALA A 68 -3.56 0.87 5.49
CA ALA A 68 -4.30 0.32 6.62
C ALA A 68 -5.19 1.39 7.21
N GLY A 69 -6.51 1.14 7.26
CA GLY A 69 -7.52 2.05 7.78
C GLY A 69 -8.91 1.69 7.23
N ARG A 70 -9.94 1.85 8.06
CA ARG A 70 -11.35 1.67 7.66
C ARG A 70 -12.16 2.91 8.03
N ALA A 71 -13.10 3.27 7.17
CA ALA A 71 -14.01 4.40 7.32
C ALA A 71 -15.47 3.91 7.32
N GLY A 72 -15.76 2.92 8.17
CA GLY A 72 -17.04 2.20 8.22
C GLY A 72 -16.91 0.74 7.81
N VAL A 73 -18.05 0.06 7.64
CA VAL A 73 -18.08 -1.40 7.38
C VAL A 73 -17.50 -1.76 6.01
N ASN A 74 -17.90 -1.04 4.96
CA ASN A 74 -17.56 -1.35 3.58
C ASN A 74 -16.59 -0.36 2.94
N PHE A 75 -16.05 0.58 3.71
CA PHE A 75 -15.17 1.63 3.19
C PHE A 75 -13.77 1.51 3.79
N CYS A 76 -12.78 1.46 2.91
CA CYS A 76 -11.39 1.22 3.25
C CYS A 76 -10.50 2.36 2.79
N SER A 77 -9.41 2.60 3.53
CA SER A 77 -8.54 3.75 3.33
C SER A 77 -7.55 3.52 2.18
N TYR A 78 -7.39 4.52 1.31
CA TYR A 78 -6.45 4.47 0.19
C TYR A 78 -5.84 5.84 -0.09
N ILE A 79 -4.69 5.88 -0.77
CA ILE A 79 -4.11 7.10 -1.34
C ILE A 79 -4.78 7.38 -2.68
N ASP A 80 -5.50 8.49 -2.78
CA ASP A 80 -6.16 8.93 -4.01
C ASP A 80 -5.17 9.76 -4.87
N PRO A 81 -4.84 9.32 -6.11
CA PRO A 81 -3.97 10.06 -7.02
C PRO A 81 -4.57 11.35 -7.57
N LYS A 82 -5.89 11.55 -7.45
CA LYS A 82 -6.62 12.77 -7.79
C LYS A 82 -6.85 13.69 -6.58
N GLY A 83 -6.61 13.18 -5.38
CA GLY A 83 -6.67 13.94 -4.14
C GLY A 83 -5.43 14.81 -3.93
N ASN A 84 -5.11 15.09 -2.67
CA ASN A 84 -3.95 15.87 -2.27
C ASN A 84 -2.78 15.02 -1.74
N GLY A 85 -2.72 13.74 -2.09
CA GLY A 85 -1.75 12.78 -1.54
C GLY A 85 -2.07 12.30 -0.11
N GLY A 86 -3.19 12.73 0.47
CA GLY A 86 -3.73 12.20 1.72
C GLY A 86 -4.54 10.91 1.55
N PRO A 87 -4.91 10.27 2.67
CA PRO A 87 -5.81 9.12 2.66
C PRO A 87 -7.26 9.54 2.45
N TYR A 88 -7.98 8.82 1.59
CA TYR A 88 -9.41 8.89 1.35
C TYR A 88 -10.04 7.53 1.64
N ALA A 89 -11.35 7.40 1.43
CA ALA A 89 -12.07 6.13 1.57
C ALA A 89 -12.82 5.77 0.28
N LYS A 90 -12.79 4.49 -0.08
CA LYS A 90 -13.62 3.92 -1.17
C LYS A 90 -14.08 2.50 -0.81
N GLN A 91 -14.87 1.85 -1.65
CA GLN A 91 -15.40 0.53 -1.31
C GLN A 91 -14.27 -0.50 -1.14
N CYS A 92 -14.28 -1.28 -0.07
CA CYS A 92 -13.25 -2.28 0.21
C CYS A 92 -13.13 -3.36 -0.89
N SER A 93 -14.21 -3.58 -1.65
CA SER A 93 -14.29 -4.48 -2.80
C SER A 93 -13.71 -3.90 -4.08
N ASP A 94 -13.42 -2.59 -4.13
CA ASP A 94 -12.72 -2.00 -5.27
C ASP A 94 -11.30 -2.53 -5.37
N LYS A 95 -10.65 -2.37 -6.52
CA LYS A 95 -9.26 -2.79 -6.70
C LYS A 95 -8.30 -1.59 -6.70
N SER A 96 -7.23 -1.70 -5.92
CA SER A 96 -6.09 -0.78 -5.84
C SER A 96 -4.80 -1.54 -5.63
N TYR A 97 -3.64 -0.93 -5.87
CA TYR A 97 -2.37 -1.57 -5.52
C TYR A 97 -2.24 -1.68 -4.00
N ALA A 98 -1.67 -2.78 -3.51
CA ALA A 98 -1.29 -2.86 -2.10
C ALA A 98 0.00 -2.08 -1.91
N VAL A 99 0.12 -1.28 -0.84
CA VAL A 99 1.42 -0.76 -0.40
C VAL A 99 1.69 -1.22 1.04
N CYS A 100 2.72 -2.04 1.17
CA CYS A 100 3.13 -2.64 2.42
C CYS A 100 4.38 -1.95 2.96
N TYR A 101 4.59 -2.04 4.27
CA TYR A 101 5.82 -1.68 4.94
C TYR A 101 6.16 -2.64 6.06
N GLY A 102 7.43 -2.65 6.45
CA GLY A 102 7.91 -3.35 7.63
C GLY A 102 9.34 -2.95 7.95
N LYS A 103 9.82 -3.36 9.12
CA LYS A 103 11.22 -3.14 9.49
C LYS A 103 12.12 -4.14 8.76
N TRP A 104 13.20 -3.64 8.18
CA TRP A 104 14.30 -4.42 7.65
C TRP A 104 15.36 -4.53 8.75
N TYR A 105 15.45 -5.70 9.38
CA TYR A 105 16.48 -6.04 10.37
C TYR A 105 17.80 -6.43 9.69
#